data_AF-A0A7J4EUP0-F1
#
_entry.id   AF-A0A7J4EUP0-F1
#
_cell.length_a   1.000
_cell.length_b   1.000
_cell.length_c   1.000
_cell.angle_alpha   90.00
_cell.angle_beta   90.00
_cell.angle_gamma   90.00
#
_symmetry.space_group_name_H-M   'P 1'
#
loop_
_entity.id
_entity.type
_entity.pdbx_description
1 polymer ?
#
loop_
_entity_poly.entity_id
_entity_poly.type
_entity_poly.pdbx_seq_one_letter_code
_entity_poly.pdbx_strand_id
1 'polypeptide(L)'
;MSSAWGDTPRRSKSSALSGAKWRISSRETSLRSSRMAPSRPAPFMISKTGKMRAGRGPIQDTEIRKVGQPIVMGTIPGVIAAVGCPNYPRDREELSEILEEFLRRKYIVVTSGCHAMDIGMKSESLYEKYPGNFDAGCIANVGSCVANSHISAAAIKIANIFALRPLRANYAEIADYILNRVGACGLAWGAYSQKAASIATGFNRLGIPVVGSPHTTKYRRAYIGKIWKKEKWWTYDVKTKQKIYVEPCPDALLVAAETKEEAMVQLARLCLRPADTYLGRQIKMTHYLELSEKYLGMLPEDWYLYVRSEADLPLKTRDKLLKILEEEYDWKIDWKKKKILKGPVRGYDAGFNPTIVEKVYQKYMSGG
;
A
#
# COMPACT_ATOMS: atom_id res chain seq x y z
N MET A 1 15.08 -60.04 -21.71
CA MET A 1 14.95 -60.90 -22.90
C MET A 1 14.33 -60.04 -23.98
N SER A 2 15.07 -59.54 -24.98
CA SER A 2 15.62 -60.26 -26.15
C SER A 2 14.50 -60.89 -27.00
N SER A 3 14.45 -60.80 -28.33
CA SER A 3 15.25 -60.06 -29.33
C SER A 3 14.69 -60.45 -30.71
N ALA A 4 14.70 -59.57 -31.72
CA ALA A 4 14.56 -59.99 -33.12
C ALA A 4 15.33 -59.05 -34.05
N TRP A 5 16.26 -59.62 -34.81
CA TRP A 5 17.08 -59.01 -35.87
C TRP A 5 17.02 -59.95 -37.09
N GLY A 6 17.29 -59.42 -38.28
CA GLY A 6 17.36 -60.18 -39.55
C GLY A 6 16.17 -59.89 -40.48
N ASP A 7 16.34 -59.66 -41.79
CA ASP A 7 17.58 -59.74 -42.59
C ASP A 7 17.58 -58.78 -43.79
N THR A 8 18.77 -58.59 -44.37
CA THR A 8 18.97 -57.78 -45.60
C THR A 8 18.94 -58.65 -46.86
N PRO A 9 18.89 -58.05 -48.07
CA PRO A 9 20.17 -58.00 -48.80
C PRO A 9 20.42 -56.73 -49.63
N ARG A 10 21.70 -56.36 -49.76
CA ARG A 10 22.18 -55.38 -50.76
C ARG A 10 22.39 -56.06 -52.11
N ARG A 11 22.09 -55.38 -53.22
CA ARG A 11 22.92 -55.44 -54.44
C ARG A 11 22.82 -54.17 -55.28
N SER A 12 23.85 -53.95 -56.08
CA SER A 12 24.19 -52.69 -56.76
C SER A 12 23.86 -52.70 -58.25
N LYS A 13 23.71 -51.50 -58.84
CA LYS A 13 24.40 -51.10 -60.09
C LYS A 13 24.25 -49.59 -60.34
N SER A 14 25.16 -49.04 -61.13
CA SER A 14 25.40 -47.60 -61.31
C SER A 14 25.50 -47.21 -62.79
N SER A 15 24.92 -46.06 -63.16
CA SER A 15 25.25 -45.25 -64.34
C SER A 15 24.57 -43.88 -64.20
N ALA A 16 25.32 -42.79 -63.93
CA ALA A 16 25.69 -41.76 -64.91
C ALA A 16 24.45 -41.06 -65.53
N LEU A 17 24.18 -39.75 -65.38
CA LEU A 17 25.00 -38.52 -65.48
C LEU A 17 24.32 -37.38 -64.65
N SER A 18 24.86 -36.19 -64.36
CA SER A 18 26.24 -35.64 -64.28
C SER A 18 26.22 -34.19 -63.73
N GLY A 19 27.33 -33.69 -63.14
CA GLY A 19 27.67 -32.25 -63.19
C GLY A 19 27.09 -31.29 -62.14
N ALA A 20 27.65 -31.26 -60.92
CA ALA A 20 27.69 -30.06 -60.08
C ALA A 20 28.91 -30.10 -59.12
N LYS A 21 30.03 -29.46 -59.49
CA LYS A 21 31.18 -29.27 -58.59
C LYS A 21 30.90 -28.11 -57.64
N TRP A 22 30.58 -28.40 -56.37
CA TRP A 22 30.61 -27.40 -55.32
C TRP A 22 32.06 -27.00 -55.02
N ARG A 23 32.55 -25.95 -55.70
CA ARG A 23 33.78 -25.25 -55.29
C ARG A 23 33.49 -24.49 -54.01
N ILE A 24 34.14 -24.87 -52.91
CA ILE A 24 34.28 -24.00 -51.74
C ILE A 24 35.20 -22.84 -52.18
N SER A 25 34.63 -21.67 -52.47
CA SER A 25 35.45 -20.47 -52.67
C SER A 25 35.78 -19.87 -51.31
N SER A 26 37.05 -19.85 -50.95
CA SER A 26 37.58 -19.05 -49.84
C SER A 26 37.49 -17.56 -50.19
N ARG A 27 36.28 -16.99 -50.08
CA ARG A 27 36.11 -15.55 -49.96
C ARG A 27 36.27 -15.20 -48.49
N GLU A 28 37.37 -14.54 -48.15
CA GLU A 28 37.46 -13.78 -46.92
C GLU A 28 36.39 -12.68 -46.94
N THR A 29 35.21 -12.97 -46.40
CA THR A 29 34.29 -11.92 -45.98
C THR A 29 34.93 -11.22 -44.79
N SER A 30 35.74 -10.20 -45.07
CA SER A 30 36.22 -9.28 -44.05
C SER A 30 34.99 -8.72 -43.35
N LEU A 31 34.77 -9.11 -42.10
CA LEU A 31 33.80 -8.47 -41.21
C LEU A 31 34.34 -7.09 -40.85
N ARG A 32 34.30 -6.17 -41.82
CA ARG A 32 34.34 -4.75 -41.52
C ARG A 32 33.16 -4.49 -40.61
N SER A 33 33.44 -4.16 -39.35
CA SER A 33 32.44 -3.61 -38.45
C SER A 33 31.97 -2.29 -39.05
N SER A 34 30.87 -2.34 -39.79
CA SER A 34 30.04 -1.16 -39.97
C SER A 34 29.68 -0.73 -38.57
N ARG A 35 30.28 0.39 -38.12
CA ARG A 35 29.82 1.07 -36.91
C ARG A 35 28.36 1.40 -37.19
N MET A 36 27.44 0.64 -36.61
CA MET A 36 26.04 1.04 -36.55
C MET A 36 26.05 2.43 -35.92
N ALA A 37 25.74 3.45 -36.73
CA ALA A 37 25.48 4.77 -36.18
C ALA A 37 24.40 4.59 -35.11
N PRO A 38 24.57 5.17 -33.91
CA PRO A 38 23.55 5.04 -32.87
C PRO A 38 22.23 5.48 -33.47
N SER A 39 21.24 4.58 -33.48
CA SER A 39 19.93 4.88 -34.02
C SER A 39 19.41 6.12 -33.30
N ARG A 40 19.15 7.19 -34.05
CA ARG A 40 18.61 8.42 -33.46
C ARG A 40 17.37 8.01 -32.68
N PRO A 41 17.28 8.29 -31.36
CA PRO A 41 16.08 8.00 -30.61
C PRO A 41 14.91 8.67 -31.32
N ALA A 42 13.78 7.97 -31.44
CA ALA A 42 12.58 8.52 -32.07
C ALA A 42 12.26 9.90 -31.45
N PRO A 43 11.77 10.90 -32.21
CA PRO A 43 11.62 12.27 -31.71
C PRO A 43 10.86 12.37 -30.38
N PHE A 44 9.89 11.49 -30.15
CA PHE A 44 9.12 11.35 -28.92
C PHE A 44 9.93 10.89 -27.67
N MET A 45 11.06 10.21 -27.86
CA MET A 45 11.99 9.89 -26.76
C MET A 45 12.92 11.07 -26.41
N ILE A 46 13.16 11.99 -27.34
CA ILE A 46 14.04 13.15 -27.12
C ILE A 46 13.36 14.18 -26.20
N SER A 47 12.02 14.26 -26.21
CA SER A 47 11.25 15.24 -25.43
C SER A 47 10.90 14.82 -23.99
N LYS A 48 11.23 13.59 -23.56
CA LYS A 48 10.89 13.11 -22.20
C LYS A 48 11.93 13.52 -21.16
N THR A 49 11.89 14.79 -20.79
CA THR A 49 12.63 15.34 -19.65
C THR A 49 11.74 15.46 -18.41
N GLY A 50 12.32 15.26 -17.23
CA GLY A 50 11.62 15.38 -15.96
C GLY A 50 12.61 15.43 -14.79
N LYS A 51 12.14 15.83 -13.60
CA LYS A 51 12.96 15.96 -12.39
C LYS A 51 12.49 14.99 -11.30
N MET A 52 13.30 13.98 -11.01
CA MET A 52 13.20 13.15 -9.81
C MET A 52 14.05 13.76 -8.69
N ARG A 53 13.49 13.94 -7.49
CA ARG A 53 14.28 14.32 -6.30
C ARG A 53 15.23 13.17 -5.93
N ALA A 54 16.47 13.47 -5.58
CA ALA A 54 17.43 12.45 -5.14
C ALA A 54 16.90 11.63 -3.95
N GLY A 55 17.30 10.36 -3.86
CA GLY A 55 16.95 9.48 -2.75
C GLY A 55 17.51 9.99 -1.43
N ARG A 56 16.65 10.50 -0.54
CA ARG A 56 17.06 11.23 0.66
C ARG A 56 17.49 10.35 1.84
N GLY A 57 17.37 9.02 1.72
CA GLY A 57 17.72 8.08 2.78
C GLY A 57 16.71 8.06 3.95
N PRO A 58 17.18 7.86 5.19
CA PRO A 58 16.32 7.75 6.37
C PRO A 58 15.46 8.99 6.64
N ILE A 59 14.23 8.76 7.09
CA ILE A 59 13.42 9.80 7.76
C ILE A 59 14.10 10.14 9.09
N GLN A 60 14.26 11.43 9.39
CA GLN A 60 15.01 11.88 10.58
C GLN A 60 14.18 11.79 11.87
N ASP A 61 14.84 11.64 13.02
CA ASP A 61 14.16 11.59 14.32
C ASP A 61 13.48 12.91 14.69
N THR A 62 13.97 14.03 14.17
CA THR A 62 13.33 15.36 14.22
C THR A 62 11.97 15.35 13.50
N GLU A 63 11.91 14.76 12.30
CA GLU A 63 10.66 14.58 11.55
C GLU A 63 9.71 13.64 12.29
N ILE A 64 10.20 12.50 12.79
CA ILE A 64 9.37 11.55 13.56
C ILE A 64 8.80 12.19 14.83
N ARG A 65 9.56 13.02 15.56
CA ARG A 65 9.03 13.78 16.71
C ARG A 65 7.93 14.76 16.29
N LYS A 66 8.05 15.40 15.12
CA LYS A 66 7.03 16.33 14.59
C LYS A 66 5.72 15.63 14.20
N VAL A 67 5.80 14.49 13.51
CA VAL A 67 4.60 13.83 12.94
C VAL A 67 4.07 12.64 13.73
N GLY A 68 4.83 12.11 14.71
CA GLY A 68 4.46 10.90 15.45
C GLY A 68 3.11 11.02 16.17
N GLN A 69 2.89 12.11 16.92
CA GLN A 69 1.60 12.38 17.56
C GLN A 69 0.47 12.56 16.53
N PRO A 70 0.57 13.46 15.52
CA PRO A 70 -0.49 13.61 14.51
C PRO A 70 -0.87 12.32 13.76
N ILE A 71 0.09 11.46 13.41
CA ILE A 71 -0.18 10.18 12.74
C ILE A 71 -0.93 9.22 13.66
N VAL A 72 -0.52 9.11 14.93
CA VAL A 72 -1.15 8.22 15.91
C VAL A 72 -2.53 8.70 16.34
N MET A 73 -2.73 10.03 16.44
CA MET A 73 -4.05 10.60 16.68
C MET A 73 -4.96 10.55 15.45
N GLY A 74 -4.38 10.40 14.26
CA GLY A 74 -5.06 10.35 12.96
C GLY A 74 -5.33 11.71 12.32
N THR A 75 -4.84 12.82 12.89
CA THR A 75 -4.99 14.17 12.34
C THR A 75 -4.09 14.42 11.13
N ILE A 76 -2.96 13.70 11.03
CA ILE A 76 -2.39 13.35 9.73
C ILE A 76 -3.10 12.07 9.28
N PRO A 77 -3.83 12.06 8.15
CA PRO A 77 -4.68 10.93 7.75
C PRO A 77 -3.93 9.60 7.56
N GLY A 78 -2.66 9.68 7.16
CA GLY A 78 -1.75 8.54 7.16
C GLY A 78 -0.53 8.73 6.28
N VAL A 79 0.27 7.68 6.20
CA VAL A 79 1.44 7.58 5.31
C VAL A 79 1.12 6.66 4.13
N ILE A 80 1.20 7.18 2.91
CA ILE A 80 1.05 6.40 1.67
C ILE A 80 2.44 6.10 1.10
N ALA A 81 2.79 4.81 1.02
CA ALA A 81 4.09 4.35 0.56
C ALA A 81 4.02 3.77 -0.86
N ALA A 82 4.26 4.60 -1.88
CA ALA A 82 4.28 4.19 -3.28
C ALA A 82 5.61 3.53 -3.64
N VAL A 83 5.61 2.20 -3.66
CA VAL A 83 6.83 1.38 -3.76
C VAL A 83 6.59 0.22 -4.71
N GLY A 84 7.41 0.07 -5.75
CA GLY A 84 7.12 -0.96 -6.73
C GLY A 84 8.02 -1.02 -7.95
N CYS A 85 7.54 -1.77 -8.92
CA CYS A 85 8.11 -1.95 -10.24
C CYS A 85 7.20 -1.25 -11.28
N PRO A 86 7.56 -1.17 -12.57
CA PRO A 86 6.81 -0.39 -13.56
C PRO A 86 5.84 -1.24 -14.42
N ASN A 87 5.36 -2.38 -13.90
CA ASN A 87 4.38 -3.22 -14.60
C ASN A 87 2.95 -2.75 -14.28
N TYR A 88 2.61 -1.55 -14.74
CA TYR A 88 1.32 -0.90 -14.48
C TYR A 88 0.18 -1.56 -15.27
N PRO A 89 -1.09 -1.50 -14.80
CA PRO A 89 -2.22 -2.15 -15.47
C PRO A 89 -2.64 -1.45 -16.76
N ARG A 90 -2.59 -0.10 -16.77
CA ARG A 90 -2.96 0.74 -17.92
C ARG A 90 -1.82 1.70 -18.29
N ASP A 91 -1.49 2.65 -17.42
CA ASP A 91 -0.41 3.64 -17.65
C ASP A 91 0.33 3.97 -16.34
N ARG A 92 1.54 4.52 -16.48
CA ARG A 92 2.33 5.11 -15.39
C ARG A 92 1.65 6.35 -14.79
N GLU A 93 0.86 7.08 -15.58
CA GLU A 93 0.26 8.35 -15.13
C GLU A 93 -0.72 8.14 -13.97
N GLU A 94 -1.37 6.97 -13.91
CA GLU A 94 -2.24 6.57 -12.79
C GLU A 94 -1.54 6.69 -11.43
N LEU A 95 -0.24 6.36 -11.36
CA LEU A 95 0.54 6.48 -10.13
C LEU A 95 0.64 7.95 -9.69
N SER A 96 0.89 8.88 -10.61
CA SER A 96 0.97 10.31 -10.30
C SER A 96 -0.38 10.85 -9.84
N GLU A 97 -1.48 10.44 -10.50
CA GLU A 97 -2.83 10.88 -10.14
C GLU A 97 -3.26 10.38 -8.75
N ILE A 98 -2.99 9.10 -8.43
CA ILE A 98 -3.23 8.53 -7.09
C ILE A 98 -2.48 9.35 -6.04
N LEU A 99 -1.17 9.57 -6.23
CA LEU A 99 -0.36 10.25 -5.22
C LEU A 99 -0.71 11.74 -5.11
N GLU A 100 -1.10 12.41 -6.19
CA GLU A 100 -1.52 13.81 -6.14
C GLU A 100 -2.81 14.00 -5.33
N GLU A 101 -3.79 13.09 -5.45
CA GLU A 101 -5.01 13.13 -4.64
C GLU A 101 -4.68 13.02 -3.13
N PHE A 102 -3.77 12.13 -2.76
CA PHE A 102 -3.31 11.97 -1.36
C PHE A 102 -2.50 13.17 -0.85
N LEU A 103 -1.67 13.80 -1.69
CA LEU A 103 -0.92 15.01 -1.35
C LEU A 103 -1.84 16.20 -1.10
N ARG A 104 -2.85 16.41 -1.97
CA ARG A 104 -3.90 17.42 -1.79
C ARG A 104 -4.68 17.20 -0.48
N ARG A 105 -4.93 15.94 -0.13
CA ARG A 105 -5.58 15.49 1.13
C ARG A 105 -4.65 15.42 2.33
N LYS A 106 -3.46 16.03 2.28
CA LYS A 106 -2.51 16.17 3.41
C LYS A 106 -2.02 14.85 4.02
N TYR A 107 -2.07 13.74 3.28
CA TYR A 107 -1.31 12.53 3.65
C TYR A 107 0.19 12.78 3.48
N ILE A 108 1.02 11.99 4.16
CA ILE A 108 2.47 11.95 3.89
C ILE A 108 2.70 10.93 2.78
N VAL A 109 3.33 11.33 1.68
CA VAL A 109 3.68 10.38 0.61
C VAL A 109 5.18 10.06 0.66
N VAL A 110 5.50 8.78 0.62
CA VAL A 110 6.88 8.29 0.47
C VAL A 110 6.99 7.39 -0.75
N THR A 111 8.10 7.53 -1.47
CA THR A 111 8.32 6.87 -2.77
C THR A 111 9.68 6.20 -2.82
N SER A 112 9.77 5.08 -3.55
CA SER A 112 11.05 4.40 -3.81
C SER A 112 11.08 3.68 -5.16
N GLY A 113 12.27 3.35 -5.63
CA GLY A 113 12.48 2.50 -6.80
C GLY A 113 11.85 3.07 -8.08
N CYS A 114 11.21 2.23 -8.88
CA CYS A 114 10.62 2.64 -10.16
C CYS A 114 9.48 3.66 -9.97
N HIS A 115 8.69 3.53 -8.91
CA HIS A 115 7.62 4.49 -8.60
C HIS A 115 8.16 5.90 -8.34
N ALA A 116 9.32 6.04 -7.69
CA ALA A 116 9.99 7.33 -7.54
C ALA A 116 10.51 7.89 -8.88
N MET A 117 10.97 7.02 -9.78
CA MET A 117 11.44 7.42 -11.11
C MET A 117 10.28 7.91 -11.97
N ASP A 118 9.23 7.10 -12.14
CA ASP A 118 8.13 7.34 -13.08
C ASP A 118 7.38 8.66 -12.80
N ILE A 119 7.08 8.97 -11.53
CA ILE A 119 6.45 10.27 -11.17
C ILE A 119 7.38 11.47 -11.38
N GLY A 120 8.70 11.23 -11.50
CA GLY A 120 9.71 12.20 -11.85
C GLY A 120 9.93 12.36 -13.36
N MET A 121 9.31 11.53 -14.22
CA MET A 121 9.50 11.58 -15.68
C MET A 121 8.58 12.58 -16.42
N LYS A 122 7.83 13.42 -15.69
CA LYS A 122 6.93 14.44 -16.24
C LYS A 122 7.51 15.84 -16.05
N SER A 123 7.21 16.74 -16.99
CA SER A 123 7.36 18.19 -16.81
C SER A 123 6.46 18.68 -15.67
N GLU A 124 7.01 19.45 -14.73
CA GLU A 124 6.35 19.77 -13.44
C GLU A 124 6.01 18.51 -12.64
N SER A 125 7.04 17.79 -12.19
CA SER A 125 6.85 16.56 -11.41
C SER A 125 6.21 16.84 -10.05
N LEU A 126 5.66 15.80 -9.40
CA LEU A 126 5.16 15.93 -8.03
C LEU A 126 6.25 16.40 -7.05
N TYR A 127 7.52 16.14 -7.34
CA TYR A 127 8.64 16.63 -6.53
C TYR A 127 8.91 18.13 -6.68
N GLU A 128 8.42 18.78 -7.75
CA GLU A 128 8.50 20.23 -7.95
C GLU A 128 7.27 20.92 -7.31
N LYS A 129 6.10 20.28 -7.40
CA LYS A 129 4.84 20.82 -6.85
C LYS A 129 4.72 20.73 -5.33
N TYR A 130 5.36 19.73 -4.69
CA TYR A 130 5.21 19.46 -3.26
C TYR A 130 6.57 19.41 -2.52
N PRO A 131 6.63 19.83 -1.23
CA PRO A 131 7.84 19.69 -0.42
C PRO A 131 8.21 18.23 -0.20
N GLY A 132 9.45 17.94 0.23
CA GLY A 132 9.98 16.58 0.40
C GLY A 132 10.39 16.20 1.82
N ASN A 133 9.92 16.97 2.79
CA ASN A 133 9.92 16.62 4.20
C ASN A 133 9.01 15.40 4.43
N PHE A 134 9.19 14.69 5.53
CA PHE A 134 8.23 13.67 5.97
C PHE A 134 7.15 14.36 6.81
N ASP A 135 6.19 14.99 6.12
CA ASP A 135 5.14 15.82 6.72
C ASP A 135 3.86 15.86 5.86
N ALA A 136 2.78 16.40 6.40
CA ALA A 136 1.45 16.42 5.80
C ALA A 136 1.41 17.14 4.44
N GLY A 137 1.06 16.42 3.38
CA GLY A 137 1.04 16.94 2.00
C GLY A 137 2.42 17.09 1.36
N CYS A 138 3.42 16.34 1.84
CA CYS A 138 4.77 16.30 1.28
C CYS A 138 5.08 14.94 0.61
N ILE A 139 5.98 14.93 -0.36
CA ILE A 139 6.45 13.74 -1.09
C ILE A 139 7.96 13.52 -0.98
N ALA A 140 8.35 12.48 -0.24
CA ALA A 140 9.75 12.12 -0.03
C ALA A 140 10.16 10.91 -0.89
N ASN A 141 11.18 11.06 -1.75
CA ASN A 141 11.88 9.92 -2.36
C ASN A 141 12.90 9.37 -1.36
N VAL A 142 12.68 8.19 -0.78
CA VAL A 142 13.65 7.58 0.15
C VAL A 142 14.85 6.95 -0.57
N GLY A 143 14.72 6.61 -1.85
CA GLY A 143 15.79 6.04 -2.68
C GLY A 143 15.38 4.79 -3.46
N SER A 144 16.32 3.87 -3.64
CA SER A 144 16.12 2.63 -4.41
C SER A 144 15.27 1.59 -3.65
N CYS A 145 14.98 0.43 -4.25
CA CYS A 145 14.12 -0.58 -3.63
C CYS A 145 14.62 -1.12 -2.27
N VAL A 146 15.91 -0.98 -1.93
CA VAL A 146 16.43 -1.33 -0.59
C VAL A 146 16.16 -0.24 0.46
N ALA A 147 15.96 1.01 0.03
CA ALA A 147 15.58 2.13 0.89
C ALA A 147 14.14 2.03 1.43
N ASN A 148 13.35 1.03 0.99
CA ASN A 148 12.08 0.66 1.64
C ASN A 148 12.26 0.31 3.13
N SER A 149 13.46 -0.10 3.52
CA SER A 149 13.86 -0.24 4.94
C SER A 149 13.75 1.06 5.74
N HIS A 150 13.86 2.24 5.11
CA HIS A 150 13.66 3.53 5.77
C HIS A 150 12.19 3.85 6.02
N ILE A 151 11.28 3.34 5.17
CA ILE A 151 9.84 3.52 5.34
C ILE A 151 9.35 2.63 6.49
N SER A 152 9.78 1.37 6.56
CA SER A 152 9.47 0.51 7.71
C SER A 152 10.15 1.02 8.99
N ALA A 153 11.39 1.51 8.91
CA ALA A 153 12.05 2.16 10.04
C ALA A 153 11.31 3.41 10.53
N ALA A 154 10.67 4.21 9.65
CA ALA A 154 9.87 5.35 10.08
C ALA A 154 8.69 4.92 10.97
N ALA A 155 7.93 3.88 10.57
CA ALA A 155 6.84 3.33 11.37
C ALA A 155 7.33 2.75 12.72
N ILE A 156 8.45 2.01 12.70
CA ILE A 156 9.10 1.47 13.91
C ILE A 156 9.56 2.60 14.85
N LYS A 157 10.10 3.69 14.30
CA LYS A 157 10.53 4.86 15.07
C LYS A 157 9.36 5.68 15.62
N ILE A 158 8.17 5.68 15.00
CA ILE A 158 6.98 6.25 15.64
C ILE A 158 6.67 5.48 16.94
N ALA A 159 6.65 4.14 16.89
CA ALA A 159 6.41 3.32 18.08
C ALA A 159 7.49 3.52 19.17
N ASN A 160 8.76 3.68 18.79
CA ASN A 160 9.86 3.86 19.73
C ASN A 160 10.00 5.29 20.27
N ILE A 161 9.94 6.33 19.42
CA ILE A 161 10.20 7.72 19.82
C ILE A 161 8.95 8.34 20.47
N PHE A 162 7.76 8.12 19.90
CA PHE A 162 6.53 8.73 20.41
C PHE A 162 5.91 7.91 21.56
N ALA A 163 5.89 6.58 21.44
CA ALA A 163 5.29 5.70 22.44
C ALA A 163 6.28 4.96 23.34
N LEU A 164 7.56 5.33 23.28
CA LEU A 164 8.64 4.83 24.15
C LEU A 164 8.76 3.30 24.20
N ARG A 165 8.34 2.61 23.14
CA ARG A 165 8.38 1.14 23.09
C ARG A 165 9.81 0.65 22.83
N PRO A 166 10.34 -0.29 23.64
CA PRO A 166 11.70 -0.78 23.46
C PRO A 166 11.77 -1.64 22.18
N LEU A 167 12.84 -1.48 21.40
CA LEU A 167 13.00 -2.16 20.10
C LEU A 167 13.68 -3.54 20.19
N ARG A 168 14.63 -3.71 21.13
CA ARG A 168 15.47 -4.92 21.19
C ARG A 168 14.61 -6.15 21.45
N ALA A 169 14.68 -7.12 20.52
CA ALA A 169 13.92 -8.39 20.57
C ALA A 169 12.38 -8.25 20.69
N ASN A 170 11.80 -7.09 20.41
CA ASN A 170 10.40 -6.78 20.73
C ASN A 170 9.48 -6.61 19.51
N TYR A 171 9.78 -7.32 18.42
CA TYR A 171 9.13 -7.12 17.12
C TYR A 171 7.59 -7.22 17.18
N ALA A 172 7.05 -8.15 17.97
CA ALA A 172 5.60 -8.38 18.07
C ALA A 172 4.86 -7.17 18.68
N GLU A 173 5.39 -6.56 19.74
CA GLU A 173 4.79 -5.37 20.36
C GLU A 173 4.86 -4.15 19.43
N ILE A 174 5.95 -4.01 18.65
CA ILE A 174 6.09 -2.92 17.68
C ILE A 174 5.11 -3.10 16.50
N ALA A 175 4.98 -4.31 15.95
CA ALA A 175 4.03 -4.60 14.88
C ALA A 175 2.57 -4.41 15.34
N ASP A 176 2.25 -4.85 16.55
CA ASP A 176 0.95 -4.66 17.19
C ASP A 176 0.62 -3.18 17.44
N TYR A 177 1.59 -2.39 17.91
CA TYR A 177 1.44 -0.94 18.04
C TYR A 177 1.14 -0.29 16.67
N ILE A 178 1.88 -0.65 15.62
CA ILE A 178 1.70 -0.10 14.27
C ILE A 178 0.33 -0.49 13.71
N LEU A 179 -0.07 -1.77 13.82
CA LEU A 179 -1.36 -2.29 13.37
C LEU A 179 -2.55 -1.55 14.00
N ASN A 180 -2.47 -1.24 15.30
CA ASN A 180 -3.57 -0.66 16.05
C ASN A 180 -3.59 0.88 16.06
N ARG A 181 -2.47 1.55 15.75
CA ARG A 181 -2.29 2.99 16.01
C ARG A 181 -1.69 3.80 14.87
N VAL A 182 -0.90 3.21 13.98
CA VAL A 182 -0.15 3.98 12.96
C VAL A 182 -0.85 3.86 11.61
N GLY A 183 -1.58 4.92 11.22
CA GLY A 183 -2.26 5.01 9.93
C GLY A 183 -1.25 5.04 8.77
N ALA A 184 -1.13 3.94 8.05
CA ALA A 184 -0.23 3.80 6.91
C ALA A 184 -0.75 2.73 5.93
N CYS A 185 -0.47 2.90 4.64
CA CYS A 185 -0.75 1.90 3.61
C CYS A 185 0.30 1.96 2.49
N GLY A 186 0.71 0.81 1.97
CA GLY A 186 1.59 0.70 0.80
C GLY A 186 0.80 0.64 -0.50
N LEU A 187 1.34 1.24 -1.57
CA LEU A 187 0.83 1.14 -2.93
C LEU A 187 1.88 0.45 -3.82
N ALA A 188 1.53 -0.72 -4.33
CA ALA A 188 2.37 -1.57 -5.18
C ALA A 188 1.84 -1.64 -6.63
N TRP A 189 1.50 -0.49 -7.22
CA TRP A 189 0.67 -0.39 -8.43
C TRP A 189 1.24 -1.12 -9.66
N GLY A 190 2.56 -1.20 -9.78
CA GLY A 190 3.24 -1.87 -10.90
C GLY A 190 4.04 -3.11 -10.52
N ALA A 191 3.73 -3.78 -9.40
CA ALA A 191 4.54 -4.89 -8.90
C ALA A 191 4.51 -6.16 -9.79
N TYR A 192 5.69 -6.58 -10.26
CA TYR A 192 5.90 -7.86 -10.96
C TYR A 192 6.97 -8.77 -10.33
N SER A 193 7.94 -8.21 -9.60
CA SER A 193 9.12 -8.95 -9.13
C SER A 193 8.88 -9.69 -7.81
N GLN A 194 9.60 -10.78 -7.57
CA GLN A 194 9.62 -11.47 -6.27
C GLN A 194 10.05 -10.54 -5.11
N LYS A 195 10.88 -9.54 -5.40
CA LYS A 195 11.26 -8.49 -4.43
C LYS A 195 10.06 -7.67 -3.97
N ALA A 196 9.11 -7.36 -4.84
CA ALA A 196 7.91 -6.62 -4.45
C ALA A 196 7.04 -7.45 -3.50
N ALA A 197 6.88 -8.76 -3.76
CA ALA A 197 6.15 -9.67 -2.88
C ALA A 197 6.80 -9.84 -1.49
N SER A 198 8.14 -9.90 -1.41
CA SER A 198 8.84 -9.98 -0.13
C SER A 198 8.82 -8.65 0.64
N ILE A 199 8.94 -7.51 -0.04
CA ILE A 199 8.76 -6.17 0.55
C ILE A 199 7.34 -6.04 1.14
N ALA A 200 6.30 -6.33 0.36
CA ALA A 200 4.92 -6.27 0.82
C ALA A 200 4.67 -7.19 2.04
N THR A 201 5.16 -8.44 1.98
CA THR A 201 5.08 -9.38 3.12
C THR A 201 5.78 -8.84 4.37
N GLY A 202 6.91 -8.13 4.22
CA GLY A 202 7.63 -7.47 5.31
C GLY A 202 6.83 -6.33 5.97
N PHE A 203 6.12 -5.53 5.18
CA PHE A 203 5.19 -4.51 5.69
C PHE A 203 3.96 -5.12 6.36
N ASN A 204 3.39 -6.18 5.78
CA ASN A 204 2.25 -6.89 6.38
C ASN A 204 2.60 -7.48 7.75
N ARG A 205 3.82 -8.00 7.91
CA ARG A 205 4.34 -8.51 9.19
C ARG A 205 4.51 -7.39 10.25
N LEU A 206 4.65 -6.13 9.84
CA LEU A 206 4.61 -4.94 10.70
C LEU A 206 3.19 -4.39 10.94
N GLY A 207 2.13 -5.06 10.46
CA GLY A 207 0.76 -4.53 10.55
C GLY A 207 0.44 -3.41 9.56
N ILE A 208 1.28 -3.24 8.52
CA ILE A 208 1.06 -2.23 7.47
C ILE A 208 0.39 -2.90 6.27
N PRO A 209 -0.84 -2.48 5.90
CA PRO A 209 -1.54 -3.00 4.74
C PRO A 209 -0.94 -2.51 3.41
N VAL A 210 -1.16 -3.25 2.33
CA VAL A 210 -0.67 -2.94 0.98
C VAL A 210 -1.79 -3.16 -0.04
N VAL A 211 -2.04 -2.14 -0.86
CA VAL A 211 -2.87 -2.21 -2.07
C VAL A 211 -1.97 -2.48 -3.27
N GLY A 212 -2.23 -3.59 -3.96
CA GLY A 212 -1.68 -3.90 -5.28
C GLY A 212 -2.68 -3.61 -6.39
N SER A 213 -2.24 -3.81 -7.63
CA SER A 213 -3.07 -3.71 -8.84
C SER A 213 -3.52 -5.11 -9.32
N PRO A 214 -4.30 -5.26 -10.42
CA PRO A 214 -4.71 -6.58 -10.92
C PRO A 214 -3.57 -7.57 -11.06
N HIS A 215 -2.38 -7.09 -11.41
CA HIS A 215 -1.21 -7.95 -11.63
C HIS A 215 -0.65 -8.57 -10.33
N THR A 216 -0.93 -8.01 -9.14
CA THR A 216 -0.46 -8.60 -7.89
C THR A 216 -1.23 -9.87 -7.51
N THR A 217 -2.41 -10.12 -8.09
CA THR A 217 -3.12 -11.40 -7.95
C THR A 217 -2.26 -12.60 -8.42
N LYS A 218 -1.33 -12.37 -9.36
CA LYS A 218 -0.38 -13.38 -9.85
C LYS A 218 0.59 -13.91 -8.78
N TYR A 219 0.70 -13.24 -7.62
CA TYR A 219 1.41 -13.75 -6.44
C TYR A 219 0.60 -14.81 -5.65
N ARG A 220 -0.63 -15.13 -6.08
CA ARG A 220 -1.50 -16.23 -5.61
C ARG A 220 -2.06 -16.14 -4.19
N ARG A 221 -1.64 -15.15 -3.39
CA ARG A 221 -2.07 -15.01 -1.99
C ARG A 221 -2.35 -13.56 -1.63
N ALA A 222 -3.56 -13.32 -1.16
CA ALA A 222 -4.00 -12.08 -0.51
C ALA A 222 -4.20 -12.31 1.00
N TYR A 223 -4.34 -11.24 1.77
CA TYR A 223 -4.64 -11.27 3.19
C TYR A 223 -5.85 -10.39 3.48
N ILE A 224 -7.04 -10.98 3.43
CA ILE A 224 -8.33 -10.29 3.54
C ILE A 224 -9.10 -10.88 4.72
N GLY A 225 -9.48 -10.03 5.67
CA GLY A 225 -10.33 -10.39 6.80
C GLY A 225 -11.80 -10.51 6.41
N LYS A 226 -12.55 -11.35 7.13
CA LYS A 226 -13.99 -11.55 6.88
C LYS A 226 -14.78 -10.60 7.77
N ILE A 227 -15.16 -9.43 7.25
CA ILE A 227 -15.83 -8.37 8.02
C ILE A 227 -17.15 -8.83 8.69
N TRP A 228 -17.87 -9.76 8.06
CA TRP A 228 -19.10 -10.35 8.60
C TRP A 228 -18.87 -11.28 9.80
N LYS A 229 -17.63 -11.74 10.05
CA LYS A 229 -17.27 -12.58 11.20
C LYS A 229 -16.89 -11.72 12.41
N LYS A 230 -17.90 -11.08 13.01
CA LYS A 230 -17.77 -10.18 14.17
C LYS A 230 -16.93 -10.79 15.30
N GLU A 231 -17.01 -12.10 15.51
CA GLU A 231 -16.26 -12.85 16.53
C GLU A 231 -14.73 -12.87 16.32
N LYS A 232 -14.25 -12.47 15.13
CA LYS A 232 -12.82 -12.39 14.79
C LYS A 232 -12.23 -10.99 14.99
N TRP A 233 -13.05 -9.96 15.16
CA TRP A 233 -12.62 -8.56 15.27
C TRP A 233 -12.59 -8.13 16.73
N TRP A 234 -11.51 -8.49 17.42
CA TRP A 234 -11.33 -8.20 18.84
C TRP A 234 -9.89 -7.80 19.17
N THR A 235 -9.73 -7.05 20.26
CA THR A 235 -8.45 -6.72 20.88
C THR A 235 -8.57 -6.83 22.39
N TYR A 236 -7.47 -7.08 23.10
CA TYR A 236 -7.40 -6.75 24.52
C TYR A 236 -7.22 -5.24 24.68
N ASP A 237 -8.01 -4.62 25.54
CA ASP A 237 -7.73 -3.29 26.04
C ASP A 237 -6.90 -3.39 27.33
N VAL A 238 -5.66 -2.93 27.25
CA VAL A 238 -4.73 -2.90 28.40
C VAL A 238 -5.23 -1.98 29.52
N LYS A 239 -6.02 -0.94 29.20
CA LYS A 239 -6.56 0.00 30.20
C LYS A 239 -7.67 -0.65 31.03
N THR A 240 -8.70 -1.20 30.39
CA THR A 240 -9.85 -1.80 31.08
C THR A 240 -9.64 -3.26 31.51
N LYS A 241 -8.53 -3.90 31.10
CA LYS A 241 -8.21 -5.29 31.41
C LYS A 241 -9.27 -6.27 30.88
N GLN A 242 -9.80 -5.97 29.68
CA GLN A 242 -10.89 -6.72 29.06
C GLN A 242 -10.61 -7.02 27.58
N LYS A 243 -11.21 -8.10 27.08
CA LYS A 243 -11.29 -8.40 25.66
C LYS A 243 -12.51 -7.68 25.08
N ILE A 244 -12.29 -6.77 24.13
CA ILE A 244 -13.37 -6.00 23.49
C ILE A 244 -13.44 -6.29 21.99
N TYR A 245 -14.64 -6.16 21.41
CA TYR A 245 -14.82 -6.16 19.97
C TYR A 245 -14.46 -4.79 19.38
N VAL A 246 -13.89 -4.78 18.18
CA VAL A 246 -13.41 -3.58 17.48
C VAL A 246 -13.92 -3.54 16.04
N GLU A 247 -13.88 -2.35 15.46
CA GLU A 247 -14.10 -2.13 14.04
C GLU A 247 -13.02 -2.83 13.17
N PRO A 248 -13.35 -3.32 11.96
CA PRO A 248 -12.42 -4.01 11.08
C PRO A 248 -11.52 -3.02 10.31
N CYS A 249 -10.63 -2.30 11.00
CA CYS A 249 -9.67 -1.40 10.37
C CYS A 249 -8.21 -1.64 10.83
N PRO A 250 -7.26 -1.97 9.93
CA PRO A 250 -7.48 -2.40 8.55
C PRO A 250 -8.17 -3.79 8.51
N ASP A 251 -9.04 -4.01 7.53
CA ASP A 251 -9.68 -5.30 7.28
C ASP A 251 -8.80 -6.26 6.46
N ALA A 252 -7.94 -5.71 5.59
CA ALA A 252 -7.00 -6.45 4.76
C ALA A 252 -5.56 -5.98 5.00
N LEU A 253 -4.59 -6.90 4.94
CA LEU A 253 -3.17 -6.58 4.89
C LEU A 253 -2.61 -6.60 3.47
N LEU A 254 -3.19 -7.40 2.56
CA LEU A 254 -2.78 -7.43 1.17
C LEU A 254 -4.02 -7.66 0.30
N VAL A 255 -4.38 -6.64 -0.46
CA VAL A 255 -5.54 -6.62 -1.37
C VAL A 255 -5.09 -6.11 -2.74
N ALA A 256 -5.77 -6.52 -3.80
CA ALA A 256 -5.61 -5.95 -5.13
C ALA A 256 -6.85 -5.11 -5.45
N ALA A 257 -6.66 -3.91 -5.96
CA ALA A 257 -7.71 -3.10 -6.56
C ALA A 257 -7.64 -3.22 -8.09
N GLU A 258 -8.77 -3.19 -8.78
CA GLU A 258 -8.81 -3.32 -10.24
C GLU A 258 -8.40 -2.02 -10.94
N THR A 259 -8.88 -0.89 -10.43
CA THR A 259 -8.74 0.44 -11.03
C THR A 259 -8.04 1.41 -10.09
N LYS A 260 -7.48 2.51 -10.63
CA LYS A 260 -6.86 3.57 -9.81
C LYS A 260 -7.89 4.21 -8.88
N GLU A 261 -9.14 4.30 -9.34
CA GLU A 261 -10.31 4.79 -8.61
C GLU A 261 -10.57 3.97 -7.35
N GLU A 262 -10.68 2.64 -7.49
CA GLU A 262 -10.83 1.73 -6.35
C GLU A 262 -9.59 1.76 -5.44
N ALA A 263 -8.39 1.83 -6.03
CA ALA A 263 -7.14 1.89 -5.26
C ALA A 263 -7.07 3.11 -4.35
N MET A 264 -7.53 4.29 -4.79
CA MET A 264 -7.60 5.48 -3.93
C MET A 264 -8.56 5.27 -2.75
N VAL A 265 -9.72 4.66 -2.98
CA VAL A 265 -10.70 4.36 -1.92
C VAL A 265 -10.13 3.35 -0.91
N GLN A 266 -9.52 2.26 -1.39
CA GLN A 266 -8.85 1.25 -0.56
C GLN A 266 -7.70 1.84 0.26
N LEU A 267 -6.84 2.66 -0.33
CA LEU A 267 -5.71 3.31 0.35
C LEU A 267 -6.17 4.20 1.52
N ALA A 268 -7.25 4.96 1.35
CA ALA A 268 -7.80 5.79 2.42
C ALA A 268 -8.42 4.95 3.55
N ARG A 269 -9.23 3.94 3.18
CA ARG A 269 -9.86 2.98 4.11
C ARG A 269 -8.83 2.27 4.98
N LEU A 270 -7.77 1.76 4.35
CA LEU A 270 -6.70 1.00 5.00
C LEU A 270 -5.75 1.87 5.85
N CYS A 271 -5.95 3.19 5.92
CA CYS A 271 -5.30 4.07 6.90
C CYS A 271 -6.10 4.28 8.20
N LEU A 272 -7.36 3.83 8.28
CA LEU A 272 -8.15 3.80 9.52
C LEU A 272 -7.52 2.86 10.56
N ARG A 273 -7.55 3.25 11.84
CA ARG A 273 -6.94 2.48 12.95
C ARG A 273 -7.83 2.47 14.19
N PRO A 274 -7.94 1.38 14.97
CA PRO A 274 -8.86 1.33 16.11
C PRO A 274 -8.60 2.42 17.17
N ALA A 275 -7.33 2.83 17.33
CA ALA A 275 -6.94 3.87 18.27
C ALA A 275 -7.02 5.32 17.73
N ASP A 276 -7.60 5.56 16.55
CA ASP A 276 -7.82 6.93 16.04
C ASP A 276 -8.57 7.78 17.07
N THR A 277 -8.16 9.03 17.29
CA THR A 277 -8.98 10.00 18.05
C THR A 277 -10.29 10.29 17.31
N TYR A 278 -11.29 10.89 17.97
CA TYR A 278 -12.52 11.30 17.29
C TYR A 278 -12.24 12.25 16.11
N LEU A 279 -11.31 13.20 16.28
CA LEU A 279 -10.92 14.15 15.24
C LEU A 279 -10.18 13.48 14.09
N GLY A 280 -9.22 12.59 14.41
CA GLY A 280 -8.50 11.84 13.38
C GLY A 280 -9.40 10.89 12.59
N ARG A 281 -10.32 10.20 13.27
CA ARG A 281 -11.33 9.36 12.62
C ARG A 281 -12.24 10.21 11.74
N GLN A 282 -12.71 11.37 12.20
CA GLN A 282 -13.51 12.30 11.39
C GLN A 282 -12.80 12.70 10.09
N ILE A 283 -11.51 13.04 10.15
CA ILE A 283 -10.71 13.42 8.97
C ILE A 283 -10.58 12.22 8.01
N LYS A 284 -10.21 11.03 8.52
CA LYS A 284 -10.08 9.82 7.70
C LYS A 284 -11.40 9.39 7.08
N MET A 285 -12.50 9.44 7.82
CA MET A 285 -13.86 9.17 7.32
C MET A 285 -14.28 10.20 6.27
N THR A 286 -13.94 11.48 6.45
CA THR A 286 -14.20 12.52 5.44
C THR A 286 -13.52 12.16 4.13
N HIS A 287 -12.22 11.81 4.16
CA HIS A 287 -11.52 11.41 2.94
C HIS A 287 -12.02 10.10 2.35
N TYR A 288 -12.33 9.09 3.18
CA TYR A 288 -12.83 7.81 2.70
C TYR A 288 -14.17 7.95 1.97
N LEU A 289 -15.12 8.67 2.57
CA LEU A 289 -16.45 8.91 1.99
C LEU A 289 -16.36 9.81 0.74
N GLU A 290 -15.62 10.93 0.80
CA GLU A 290 -15.45 11.82 -0.35
C GLU A 290 -14.75 11.14 -1.53
N LEU A 291 -13.77 10.26 -1.29
CA LEU A 291 -13.12 9.50 -2.37
C LEU A 291 -14.09 8.50 -3.02
N SER A 292 -14.92 7.80 -2.23
CA SER A 292 -15.93 6.88 -2.76
C SER A 292 -17.01 7.62 -3.55
N GLU A 293 -17.57 8.70 -3.00
CA GLU A 293 -18.58 9.52 -3.73
C GLU A 293 -17.98 10.11 -5.02
N LYS A 294 -16.72 10.58 -5.00
CA LYS A 294 -16.03 11.17 -6.17
C LYS A 294 -15.68 10.17 -7.27
N TYR A 295 -15.19 8.98 -6.92
CA TYR A 295 -14.61 8.04 -7.87
C TYR A 295 -15.47 6.80 -8.16
N LEU A 296 -16.34 6.41 -7.24
CA LEU A 296 -17.25 5.26 -7.37
C LEU A 296 -18.73 5.69 -7.43
N GLY A 297 -19.05 6.96 -7.20
CA GLY A 297 -20.41 7.50 -7.27
C GLY A 297 -21.34 7.07 -6.14
N MET A 298 -20.83 6.38 -5.12
CA MET A 298 -21.61 5.79 -4.03
C MET A 298 -20.92 5.91 -2.68
N LEU A 299 -21.71 5.87 -1.60
CA LEU A 299 -21.16 5.63 -0.26
C LEU A 299 -20.63 4.18 -0.17
N PRO A 300 -19.49 3.94 0.48
CA PRO A 300 -18.96 2.59 0.63
C PRO A 300 -19.81 1.79 1.62
N GLU A 301 -20.18 0.54 1.28
CA GLU A 301 -21.13 -0.27 2.05
C GLU A 301 -20.74 -0.50 3.53
N ASP A 302 -19.43 -0.54 3.85
CA ASP A 302 -18.90 -0.84 5.18
C ASP A 302 -18.71 0.40 6.09
N TRP A 303 -19.02 1.61 5.60
CA TRP A 303 -18.64 2.88 6.24
C TRP A 303 -19.11 3.01 7.69
N TYR A 304 -20.32 2.53 7.99
CA TYR A 304 -20.97 2.57 9.29
C TYR A 304 -20.20 1.77 10.36
N LEU A 305 -19.42 0.75 9.97
CA LEU A 305 -18.61 -0.06 10.89
C LEU A 305 -17.49 0.76 11.56
N TYR A 306 -17.09 1.88 10.95
CA TYR A 306 -16.00 2.74 11.40
C TYR A 306 -16.46 3.90 12.30
N VAL A 307 -17.76 4.03 12.56
CA VAL A 307 -18.36 5.10 13.37
C VAL A 307 -18.55 4.62 14.82
N ARG A 308 -17.95 5.33 15.78
CA ARG A 308 -18.06 5.03 17.23
C ARG A 308 -18.88 6.06 18.00
N SER A 309 -19.08 7.24 17.40
CA SER A 309 -19.88 8.35 17.92
C SER A 309 -20.21 9.35 16.80
N GLU A 310 -21.15 10.27 17.03
CA GLU A 310 -21.46 11.36 16.10
C GLU A 310 -20.25 12.25 15.74
N ALA A 311 -19.24 12.28 16.62
CA ALA A 311 -18.01 13.05 16.42
C ALA A 311 -17.09 12.44 15.34
N ASP A 312 -17.19 11.13 15.06
CA ASP A 312 -16.46 10.48 13.97
C ASP A 312 -17.04 10.81 12.58
N LEU A 313 -18.25 11.40 12.50
CA LEU A 313 -18.92 11.76 11.25
C LEU A 313 -18.44 13.11 10.70
N PRO A 314 -18.18 13.22 9.37
CA PRO A 314 -17.80 14.48 8.72
C PRO A 314 -18.81 15.60 8.98
N LEU A 315 -18.32 16.78 9.38
CA LEU A 315 -19.17 17.90 9.82
C LEU A 315 -20.22 18.32 8.78
N LYS A 316 -19.85 18.36 7.50
CA LYS A 316 -20.72 18.83 6.41
C LYS A 316 -21.89 17.89 6.10
N THR A 317 -21.69 16.58 6.26
CA THR A 317 -22.66 15.54 5.88
C THR A 317 -23.23 14.78 7.07
N ARG A 318 -22.86 15.14 8.31
CA ARG A 318 -23.30 14.49 9.55
C ARG A 318 -24.81 14.23 9.59
N ASP A 319 -25.64 15.23 9.28
CA ASP A 319 -27.10 15.08 9.35
C ASP A 319 -27.63 14.06 8.32
N LYS A 320 -27.08 14.04 7.09
CA LYS A 320 -27.38 13.02 6.06
C LYS A 320 -26.98 11.63 6.56
N LEU A 321 -25.77 11.50 7.10
CA LEU A 321 -25.21 10.24 7.56
C LEU A 321 -25.94 9.69 8.81
N LEU A 322 -26.37 10.56 9.73
CA LEU A 322 -27.19 10.15 10.88
C LEU A 322 -28.56 9.59 10.46
N LYS A 323 -29.18 10.14 9.40
CA LYS A 323 -30.43 9.59 8.86
C LYS A 323 -30.22 8.20 8.27
N ILE A 324 -29.19 8.03 7.46
CA ILE A 324 -28.81 6.73 6.88
C ILE A 324 -28.57 5.68 7.98
N LEU A 325 -27.92 6.06 9.10
CA LEU A 325 -27.71 5.15 10.24
C LEU A 325 -29.02 4.72 10.92
N GLU A 326 -30.01 5.61 11.02
CA GLU A 326 -31.34 5.31 11.56
C GLU A 326 -32.18 4.47 10.59
N GLU A 327 -32.24 4.89 9.31
CA GLU A 327 -33.10 4.33 8.27
C GLU A 327 -32.60 2.97 7.73
N GLU A 328 -31.30 2.82 7.46
CA GLU A 328 -30.73 1.62 6.81
C GLU A 328 -30.10 0.63 7.80
N TYR A 329 -29.67 1.09 8.99
CA TYR A 329 -28.87 0.28 9.92
C TYR A 329 -29.51 0.08 11.31
N ASP A 330 -30.73 0.60 11.57
CA ASP A 330 -31.45 0.51 12.87
C ASP A 330 -30.68 1.12 14.06
N TRP A 331 -29.96 2.24 13.83
CA TRP A 331 -29.29 2.98 14.91
C TRP A 331 -30.26 3.92 15.61
N LYS A 332 -30.15 4.02 16.94
CA LYS A 332 -30.99 4.91 17.74
C LYS A 332 -30.34 6.28 17.88
N ILE A 333 -30.98 7.33 17.35
CA ILE A 333 -30.46 8.70 17.32
C ILE A 333 -31.28 9.61 18.26
N ASP A 334 -30.61 10.39 19.11
CA ASP A 334 -31.22 11.55 19.77
C ASP A 334 -31.13 12.75 18.82
N TRP A 335 -32.20 13.00 18.06
CA TRP A 335 -32.27 14.11 17.11
C TRP A 335 -32.23 15.50 17.75
N LYS A 336 -32.58 15.65 19.04
CA LYS A 336 -32.50 16.94 19.74
C LYS A 336 -31.04 17.31 20.04
N LYS A 337 -30.20 16.33 20.34
CA LYS A 337 -28.76 16.52 20.61
C LYS A 337 -27.84 16.11 19.44
N LYS A 338 -28.42 15.53 18.38
CA LYS A 338 -27.74 14.89 17.24
C LYS A 338 -26.70 13.85 17.67
N LYS A 339 -27.08 12.98 18.62
CA LYS A 339 -26.20 11.98 19.24
C LYS A 339 -26.60 10.55 18.93
N ILE A 340 -25.61 9.67 18.84
CA ILE A 340 -25.85 8.23 18.66
C ILE A 340 -26.02 7.59 20.03
N LEU A 341 -27.17 6.93 20.26
CA LEU A 341 -27.50 6.25 21.52
C LEU A 341 -27.16 4.76 21.49
N LYS A 342 -27.38 4.09 20.35
CA LYS A 342 -27.09 2.67 20.13
C LYS A 342 -26.84 2.41 18.65
N GLY A 343 -25.91 1.51 18.33
CA GLY A 343 -25.57 1.12 16.96
C GLY A 343 -24.11 0.71 16.75
N PRO A 344 -23.14 1.54 17.17
CA PRO A 344 -21.71 1.26 17.01
C PRO A 344 -21.25 -0.08 17.58
N VAL A 345 -20.22 -0.67 16.97
CA VAL A 345 -19.52 -1.87 17.49
C VAL A 345 -18.99 -1.63 18.92
N ARG A 346 -18.54 -0.40 19.19
CA ARG A 346 -18.14 0.12 20.50
C ARG A 346 -18.25 1.64 20.52
N GLY A 347 -18.38 2.23 21.71
CA GLY A 347 -18.24 3.67 21.90
C GLY A 347 -16.80 4.16 21.76
N TYR A 348 -16.63 5.48 21.64
CA TYR A 348 -15.32 6.12 21.68
C TYR A 348 -14.77 6.18 23.13
N ASP A 349 -13.52 5.72 23.32
CA ASP A 349 -12.73 5.93 24.53
C ASP A 349 -11.35 6.49 24.14
N ALA A 350 -11.03 7.68 24.66
CA ALA A 350 -9.75 8.34 24.42
C ALA A 350 -8.56 7.62 25.07
N GLY A 351 -8.80 6.81 26.11
CA GLY A 351 -7.79 6.00 26.79
C GLY A 351 -7.61 4.59 26.21
N PHE A 352 -8.32 4.25 25.13
CA PHE A 352 -8.31 2.90 24.58
C PHE A 352 -6.88 2.42 24.21
N ASN A 353 -6.49 1.26 24.73
CA ASN A 353 -5.16 0.69 24.57
C ASN A 353 -5.19 -0.74 24.00
N PRO A 354 -5.56 -0.88 22.70
CA PRO A 354 -5.64 -2.16 22.01
C PRO A 354 -4.29 -2.86 21.88
N THR A 355 -4.31 -4.18 22.10
CA THR A 355 -3.29 -5.13 21.66
C THR A 355 -3.95 -6.46 21.26
N ILE A 356 -3.42 -7.13 20.24
CA ILE A 356 -3.76 -8.53 19.91
C ILE A 356 -2.72 -9.52 20.42
N VAL A 357 -1.65 -9.05 21.08
CA VAL A 357 -0.54 -9.90 21.53
C VAL A 357 -0.71 -10.21 23.02
N GLU A 358 -1.11 -11.45 23.32
CA GLU A 358 -1.30 -11.96 24.69
C GLU A 358 -0.12 -11.60 25.62
N LYS A 359 1.13 -11.79 25.17
CA LYS A 359 2.32 -11.47 25.97
C LYS A 359 2.45 -9.98 26.31
N VAL A 360 1.97 -9.09 25.44
CA VAL A 360 1.95 -7.64 25.68
C VAL A 360 0.85 -7.32 26.68
N TYR A 361 -0.35 -7.90 26.50
CA TYR A 361 -1.44 -7.79 27.45
C TYR A 361 -1.01 -8.22 28.86
N GLN A 362 -0.50 -9.45 29.02
CA GLN A 362 -0.04 -9.98 30.32
C GLN A 362 1.07 -9.13 30.95
N LYS A 363 2.06 -8.67 30.16
CA LYS A 363 3.13 -7.76 30.60
C LYS A 363 2.62 -6.47 31.26
N TYR A 364 1.50 -5.92 30.77
CA TYR A 364 0.88 -4.72 31.34
C TYR A 364 -0.21 -5.04 32.38
N MET A 365 -0.70 -6.28 32.45
CA MET A 365 -1.59 -6.75 33.52
C MET A 365 -0.86 -6.92 34.85
N SER A 366 0.38 -7.42 34.82
CA SER A 366 1.19 -7.79 35.99
C SER A 366 2.04 -6.66 36.58
N GLY A 367 1.92 -5.43 36.04
CA GLY A 367 2.71 -4.26 36.45
C GLY A 367 1.90 -3.20 37.18
N GLY A 368 0.96 -3.61 38.03
CA GLY A 368 0.13 -2.75 38.88
C GLY A 368 0.38 -3.03 40.36
#